data_AF-R7QMS7-F1
#
_entry.id   AF-R7QMS7-F1
#
_cell.length_a   1.000
_cell.length_b   1.000
_cell.length_c   1.000
_cell.angle_alpha   90.00
_cell.angle_beta   90.00
_cell.angle_gamma   90.00
#
_symmetry.space_group_name_H-M   'P 1'
#
loop_
_entity.id
_entity.type
_entity.pdbx_description
1 polymer ?
#
loop_
_entity_poly.entity_id
_entity_poly.type
_entity_poly.pdbx_seq_one_letter_code
_entity_poly.pdbx_strand_id
1 'polypeptide(L)'
;MFDKAKINGDSEATDQQVVQAQLDKLDLDKTGFEELQLARVITRKQQQITFFNYSSDNDDSDSDEDDGRLVNQKEYHDNGMARYFRTYQNRVDANGMPYQRMIEEKHFDIDGVCRVDVHFAVGQPYLYRKHFWPNQRLKSESVFWVEDEVTMSCKKWGHWRTYYDTGNVQTEMQYRDGVRYGFCKRYAHDGAIEWVKDYTKQYLERIEQFNEKKGKVAFTVMDACEILGFEAIPPSMKEVNSQYRTRCAPVHPDKTPDPDATEVFIKISRARDVLKVFFEKQAHG
;
A
#
# COMPACT_ATOMS: atom_id res chain seq x y z
N MET A 1 36.70 77.23 20.96
CA MET A 1 36.40 77.97 22.21
C MET A 1 34.88 78.02 22.31
N PHE A 2 34.32 77.89 23.52
CA PHE A 2 32.89 77.73 23.87
C PHE A 2 32.38 76.29 23.66
N ASP A 3 32.13 75.47 24.69
CA ASP A 3 31.62 75.63 26.06
C ASP A 3 30.07 75.71 26.16
N LYS A 4 29.56 74.99 27.15
CA LYS A 4 28.23 74.34 27.28
C LYS A 4 27.01 75.27 27.38
N ALA A 5 25.85 74.75 26.96
CA ALA A 5 24.56 74.94 27.67
C ALA A 5 23.59 73.76 27.45
N LYS A 6 23.08 73.21 28.56
CA LYS A 6 22.08 72.14 28.72
C LYS A 6 20.65 72.62 28.37
N ILE A 7 19.81 71.73 27.84
CA ILE A 7 18.37 71.66 28.21
C ILE A 7 17.96 70.19 28.37
N ASN A 8 17.50 69.88 29.59
CA ASN A 8 16.60 68.87 30.14
C ASN A 8 16.22 67.61 29.34
N GLY A 9 16.30 66.47 30.03
CA GLY A 9 15.78 65.19 29.57
C GLY A 9 14.28 64.99 29.81
N ASP A 10 13.77 63.96 29.15
CA ASP A 10 12.81 63.04 29.72
C ASP A 10 13.02 61.66 29.09
N SER A 11 12.77 60.64 29.88
CA SER A 11 13.11 59.24 29.68
C SER A 11 12.37 58.59 28.50
N GLU A 12 13.10 58.19 27.46
CA GLU A 12 12.68 57.12 26.57
C GLU A 12 12.89 55.78 27.30
N ALA A 13 11.94 55.43 28.16
CA ALA A 13 11.78 54.05 28.59
C ALA A 13 11.33 53.25 27.36
N THR A 14 12.23 52.41 26.86
CA THR A 14 12.03 51.49 25.74
C THR A 14 10.65 50.83 25.79
N ASP A 15 9.92 50.83 24.67
CA ASP A 15 8.58 50.24 24.50
C ASP A 15 8.43 48.82 25.09
N GLN A 16 9.52 48.07 25.18
CA GLN A 16 9.56 46.73 25.78
C GLN A 16 9.27 46.72 27.31
N GLN A 17 9.65 47.76 28.05
CA GLN A 17 9.37 47.83 29.50
C GLN A 17 7.91 48.17 29.80
N VAL A 18 7.25 48.95 28.93
CA VAL A 18 5.83 49.29 29.07
C VAL A 18 4.95 48.06 28.78
N VAL A 19 5.30 47.26 27.78
CA VAL A 19 4.58 46.03 27.42
C VAL A 19 4.67 44.97 28.52
N GLN A 20 5.85 44.82 29.15
CA GLN A 20 6.03 43.83 30.22
C GLN A 20 5.24 44.18 31.49
N ALA A 21 5.09 45.47 31.82
CA ALA A 21 4.35 45.92 33.00
C ALA A 21 2.82 45.81 32.86
N GLN A 22 2.28 45.68 31.64
CA GLN A 22 0.84 45.50 31.39
C GLN A 22 0.42 44.01 31.38
N LEU A 23 1.34 43.08 31.11
CA LEU A 23 1.08 41.64 31.15
C LEU A 23 0.71 41.14 32.55
N ASP A 24 1.28 41.72 33.61
CA ASP A 24 0.99 41.36 35.01
C ASP A 24 -0.38 41.87 35.51
N LYS A 25 -1.16 42.55 34.65
CA LYS A 25 -2.53 43.01 34.95
C LYS A 25 -3.61 42.42 34.03
N LEU A 26 -3.26 41.49 33.15
CA LEU A 26 -4.21 40.94 32.18
C LEU A 26 -5.08 39.85 32.82
N ASP A 27 -6.32 40.22 33.18
CA ASP A 27 -7.33 39.31 33.74
C ASP A 27 -7.93 38.45 32.61
N LEU A 28 -7.37 37.25 32.42
CA LEU A 28 -7.66 36.32 31.30
C LEU A 28 -9.14 35.92 31.18
N ASP A 29 -9.92 36.03 32.25
CA ASP A 29 -11.33 35.64 32.26
C ASP A 29 -12.28 36.77 31.86
N LYS A 30 -11.79 38.03 31.85
CA LYS A 30 -12.58 39.22 31.48
C LYS A 30 -12.14 39.88 30.18
N THR A 31 -10.95 39.56 29.68
CA THR A 31 -10.41 40.17 28.46
C THR A 31 -11.01 39.53 27.20
N GLY A 32 -11.31 40.38 26.21
CA GLY A 32 -11.93 39.95 24.95
C GLY A 32 -10.95 39.18 24.06
N PHE A 33 -11.50 38.34 23.18
CA PHE A 33 -10.72 37.46 22.30
C PHE A 33 -9.74 38.22 21.38
N GLU A 34 -10.13 39.40 20.88
CA GLU A 34 -9.30 40.22 19.99
C GLU A 34 -8.06 40.79 20.69
N GLU A 35 -8.21 41.21 21.95
CA GLU A 35 -7.09 41.73 22.76
C GLU A 35 -6.11 40.61 23.15
N LEU A 36 -6.62 39.40 23.44
CA LEU A 36 -5.80 38.21 23.73
C LEU A 36 -5.00 37.75 22.50
N GLN A 37 -5.55 37.89 21.29
CA GLN A 37 -4.85 37.58 20.04
C GLN A 37 -3.72 38.57 19.75
N LEU A 38 -3.94 39.87 19.97
CA LEU A 38 -2.92 40.90 19.85
C LEU A 38 -1.75 40.67 20.83
N ALA A 39 -2.05 40.18 22.03
CA ALA A 39 -1.06 39.80 23.04
C ALA A 39 -0.37 38.44 22.78
N ARG A 40 -0.71 37.72 21.69
CA ARG A 40 -0.21 36.37 21.35
C ARG A 40 -0.36 35.33 22.48
N VAL A 41 -1.38 35.48 23.32
CA VAL A 41 -1.65 34.53 24.40
C VAL A 41 -2.47 33.35 23.84
N ILE A 42 -1.88 32.16 23.76
CA ILE A 42 -2.56 30.96 23.27
C ILE A 42 -3.18 30.20 24.45
N THR A 43 -4.49 30.34 24.68
CA THR A 43 -5.20 29.56 25.70
C THR A 43 -5.83 28.31 25.10
N ARG A 44 -5.51 27.12 25.62
CA ARG A 44 -6.24 25.87 25.30
C ARG A 44 -7.53 25.79 26.12
N LYS A 45 -8.60 26.49 25.72
CA LYS A 45 -9.94 26.16 26.24
C LYS A 45 -10.51 24.99 25.44
N GLN A 46 -10.75 23.88 26.12
CA GLN A 46 -11.43 22.70 25.57
C GLN A 46 -12.85 23.12 25.18
N GLN A 47 -13.12 23.23 23.87
CA GLN A 47 -14.48 23.45 23.39
C GLN A 47 -15.23 22.13 23.46
N GLN A 48 -16.17 22.01 24.41
CA GLN A 48 -17.22 20.99 24.34
C GLN A 48 -18.26 21.48 23.33
N ILE A 49 -18.28 20.84 22.15
CA ILE A 49 -19.33 21.04 21.15
C ILE A 49 -20.48 20.14 21.58
N THR A 50 -21.53 20.72 22.15
CA THR A 50 -22.76 20.00 22.49
C THR A 50 -23.68 20.03 21.28
N PHE A 51 -23.81 18.91 20.58
CA PHE A 51 -24.77 18.75 19.49
C PHE A 51 -26.18 18.60 20.10
N PHE A 52 -26.97 19.68 20.07
CA PHE A 52 -28.39 19.59 20.42
C PHE A 52 -29.16 18.99 19.23
N ASN A 53 -29.98 17.97 19.52
CA ASN A 53 -30.94 17.31 18.61
C ASN A 53 -30.42 16.30 17.57
N TYR A 54 -29.21 15.75 17.71
CA TYR A 54 -28.86 14.53 16.97
C TYR A 54 -29.10 13.31 17.87
N SER A 55 -30.16 12.56 17.60
CA SER A 55 -30.45 11.27 18.24
C SER A 55 -30.30 10.21 17.16
N SER A 56 -29.25 9.38 17.22
CA SER A 56 -29.04 8.32 16.22
C SER A 56 -30.12 7.25 16.25
N ASP A 57 -30.96 7.25 17.29
CA ASP A 57 -32.07 6.30 17.46
C ASP A 57 -33.25 6.50 16.47
N ASN A 58 -33.23 7.56 15.64
CA ASN A 58 -34.28 7.85 14.66
C ASN A 58 -33.84 7.64 13.19
N ASP A 59 -32.67 7.05 12.96
CA ASP A 59 -32.17 6.75 11.62
C ASP A 59 -32.31 5.25 11.35
N ASP A 60 -33.40 4.84 10.70
CA ASP A 60 -33.65 3.45 10.26
C ASP A 60 -32.79 3.10 9.01
N SER A 61 -31.48 3.37 9.04
CA SER A 61 -30.54 3.00 7.95
C SER A 61 -29.94 1.59 8.11
N ASP A 62 -30.39 0.83 9.11
CA ASP A 62 -29.79 -0.41 9.61
C ASP A 62 -29.85 -1.64 8.66
N SER A 63 -30.35 -1.54 7.42
CA SER A 63 -30.44 -2.74 6.54
C SER A 63 -29.20 -3.00 5.67
N ASP A 64 -28.37 -1.99 5.41
CA ASP A 64 -27.31 -2.07 4.38
C ASP A 64 -25.88 -1.82 4.91
N GLU A 65 -25.69 -1.66 6.23
CA GLU A 65 -24.44 -1.13 6.81
C GLU A 65 -23.40 -2.17 7.29
N ASP A 66 -23.67 -3.48 7.23
CA ASP A 66 -22.70 -4.46 7.75
C ASP A 66 -21.48 -4.67 6.82
N ASP A 67 -21.56 -4.25 5.54
CA ASP A 67 -20.46 -4.28 4.56
C ASP A 67 -19.46 -3.11 4.74
N GLY A 68 -19.04 -2.90 5.98
CA GLY A 68 -18.26 -1.72 6.38
C GLY A 68 -17.62 -1.83 7.74
N ARG A 69 -18.17 -2.68 8.61
CA ARG A 69 -17.78 -2.73 10.01
C ARG A 69 -16.38 -3.33 10.19
N LEU A 70 -15.53 -2.57 10.87
CA LEU A 70 -14.23 -3.04 11.33
C LEU A 70 -14.39 -3.82 12.64
N VAL A 71 -13.86 -5.03 12.67
CA VAL A 71 -13.83 -5.89 13.85
C VAL A 71 -12.43 -5.84 14.45
N ASN A 72 -12.36 -5.52 15.74
CA ASN A 72 -11.12 -5.49 16.50
C ASN A 72 -11.03 -6.75 17.38
N GLN A 73 -9.93 -7.49 17.24
CA GLN A 73 -9.59 -8.64 18.06
C GLN A 73 -8.31 -8.33 18.84
N LYS A 74 -8.30 -8.68 20.13
CA LYS A 74 -7.15 -8.52 21.01
C LYS A 74 -6.90 -9.80 21.77
N GLU A 75 -5.64 -10.22 21.81
CA GLU A 75 -5.17 -11.33 22.63
C GLU A 75 -4.10 -10.85 23.60
N TYR A 76 -4.02 -11.50 24.75
CA TYR A 76 -3.09 -11.19 25.82
C TYR A 76 -2.24 -12.42 26.14
N HIS A 77 -1.00 -12.18 26.56
CA HIS A 77 -0.16 -13.20 27.17
C HIS A 77 -0.64 -13.52 28.58
N ASP A 78 -0.12 -14.59 29.17
CA ASP A 78 -0.49 -15.04 30.53
C ASP A 78 -0.19 -13.99 31.61
N ASN A 79 0.76 -13.10 31.36
CA ASN A 79 1.10 -11.99 32.25
C ASN A 79 0.17 -10.76 32.12
N GLY A 80 -0.87 -10.85 31.30
CA GLY A 80 -1.85 -9.79 31.06
C GLY A 80 -1.40 -8.71 30.07
N MET A 81 -0.17 -8.77 29.56
CA MET A 81 0.28 -7.86 28.50
C MET A 81 -0.33 -8.26 27.16
N ALA A 82 -0.53 -7.28 26.26
CA ALA A 82 -1.03 -7.57 24.93
C ALA A 82 -0.06 -8.51 24.21
N ARG A 83 -0.61 -9.54 23.57
CA ARG A 83 0.11 -10.45 22.67
C ARG A 83 -0.04 -10.00 21.24
N TYR A 84 -1.26 -9.63 20.87
CA TYR A 84 -1.60 -9.37 19.49
C TYR A 84 -2.87 -8.53 19.37
N PHE A 85 -2.88 -7.58 18.43
CA PHE A 85 -4.05 -6.82 18.04
C PHE A 85 -4.31 -6.99 16.54
N ARG A 86 -5.55 -7.29 16.17
CA ARG A 86 -6.01 -7.38 14.78
C ARG A 86 -7.20 -6.48 14.58
N THR A 87 -7.19 -5.77 13.46
CA THR A 87 -8.38 -5.13 12.91
C THR A 87 -8.61 -5.75 11.54
N TYR A 88 -9.81 -6.28 11.32
CA TYR A 88 -10.19 -6.87 10.05
C TYR A 88 -11.60 -6.45 9.66
N GLN A 89 -11.90 -6.57 8.38
CA GLN A 89 -13.20 -6.36 7.80
C GLN A 89 -13.71 -7.69 7.24
N ASN A 90 -14.94 -8.07 7.56
CA ASN A 90 -15.57 -9.22 6.90
C ASN A 90 -15.96 -8.80 5.48
N ARG A 91 -15.55 -9.59 4.50
CA ARG A 91 -15.86 -9.40 3.07
C ARG A 91 -16.31 -10.72 2.48
N VAL A 92 -16.91 -10.66 1.30
CA VAL A 92 -17.30 -11.85 0.52
C VAL A 92 -16.49 -11.84 -0.78
N ASP A 93 -15.95 -13.00 -1.16
CA ASP A 93 -15.21 -13.14 -2.41
C ASP A 93 -16.15 -13.20 -3.64
N ALA A 94 -15.58 -13.31 -4.84
CA ALA A 94 -16.35 -13.40 -6.08
C ALA A 94 -17.26 -14.65 -6.16
N ASN A 95 -17.00 -15.67 -5.34
CA ASN A 95 -17.75 -16.93 -5.28
C ASN A 95 -18.81 -16.92 -4.16
N GLY A 96 -18.96 -15.83 -3.40
CA GLY A 96 -19.90 -15.77 -2.29
C GLY A 96 -19.34 -16.31 -0.96
N MET A 97 -18.06 -16.66 -0.89
CA MET A 97 -17.42 -17.18 0.33
C MET A 97 -16.96 -16.03 1.23
N PRO A 98 -17.33 -16.02 2.53
CA PRO A 98 -16.90 -14.99 3.45
C PRO A 98 -15.41 -15.16 3.80
N TYR A 99 -14.67 -14.06 3.84
CA TYR A 99 -13.28 -13.99 4.28
C TYR A 99 -13.01 -12.74 5.13
N GLN A 100 -11.95 -12.79 5.93
CA GLN A 100 -11.54 -11.69 6.79
C GLN A 100 -10.40 -10.92 6.14
N ARG A 101 -10.73 -9.77 5.55
CA ARG A 101 -9.74 -8.82 5.05
C ARG A 101 -9.00 -8.17 6.22
N MET A 102 -7.72 -8.49 6.40
CA MET A 102 -6.89 -7.82 7.39
C MET A 102 -6.74 -6.33 7.03
N ILE A 103 -6.84 -5.44 8.02
CA ILE A 103 -6.62 -4.00 7.86
C ILE A 103 -5.38 -3.58 8.64
N GLU A 104 -5.29 -3.97 9.90
CA GLU A 104 -4.14 -3.71 10.76
C GLU A 104 -3.89 -4.91 11.64
N GLU A 105 -2.63 -5.18 11.92
CA GLU A 105 -2.19 -6.32 12.67
C GLU A 105 -0.89 -5.98 13.42
N LYS A 106 -0.89 -6.12 14.75
CA LYS A 106 0.26 -5.83 15.61
C LYS A 106 0.57 -7.00 16.51
N HIS A 107 1.83 -7.40 16.58
CA HIS A 107 2.34 -8.44 17.48
C HIS A 107 3.25 -7.83 18.53
N PHE A 108 3.12 -8.30 19.76
CA PHE A 108 3.85 -7.83 20.93
C PHE A 108 4.57 -9.00 21.60
N ASP A 109 5.78 -8.75 22.07
CA ASP A 109 6.47 -9.74 22.91
C ASP A 109 5.90 -9.77 24.34
N ILE A 110 6.46 -10.64 25.18
CA ILE A 110 5.98 -10.84 26.55
C ILE A 110 6.17 -9.61 27.43
N ASP A 111 7.07 -8.70 27.05
CA ASP A 111 7.34 -7.44 27.74
C ASP A 111 6.43 -6.30 27.23
N GLY A 112 5.50 -6.60 26.33
CA GLY A 112 4.57 -5.64 25.74
C GLY A 112 5.19 -4.76 24.66
N VAL A 113 6.39 -5.09 24.18
CA VAL A 113 7.07 -4.35 23.10
C VAL A 113 6.53 -4.83 21.76
N CYS A 114 5.95 -3.92 20.98
CA CYS A 114 5.54 -4.20 19.61
C CYS A 114 6.73 -4.66 18.77
N ARG A 115 6.63 -5.83 18.14
CA ARG A 115 7.66 -6.44 17.30
C ARG A 115 7.35 -6.34 15.82
N VAL A 116 6.07 -6.39 15.49
CA VAL A 116 5.59 -6.42 14.12
C VAL A 116 4.34 -5.56 14.05
N ASP A 117 4.30 -4.68 13.06
CA ASP A 117 3.13 -3.91 12.66
C ASP A 117 2.92 -4.15 11.16
N VAL A 118 1.74 -4.62 10.81
CA VAL A 118 1.31 -4.88 9.46
C VAL A 118 0.01 -4.14 9.23
N HIS A 119 -0.10 -3.37 8.15
CA HIS A 119 -1.36 -2.72 7.80
C HIS A 119 -1.52 -2.58 6.30
N PHE A 120 -2.77 -2.59 5.86
CA PHE A 120 -3.14 -2.25 4.49
C PHE A 120 -3.33 -0.73 4.37
N ALA A 121 -2.87 -0.15 3.26
CA ALA A 121 -3.28 1.19 2.91
C ALA A 121 -4.79 1.23 2.63
N VAL A 122 -5.47 2.25 3.16
CA VAL A 122 -6.91 2.43 2.98
C VAL A 122 -7.25 2.48 1.50
N GLY A 123 -8.07 1.52 1.05
CA GLY A 123 -8.53 1.43 -0.34
C GLY A 123 -7.47 1.01 -1.37
N GLN A 124 -6.28 0.54 -0.95
CA GLN A 124 -5.25 0.07 -1.87
C GLN A 124 -4.76 -1.34 -1.52
N PRO A 125 -4.36 -2.15 -2.52
CA PRO A 125 -3.83 -3.50 -2.30
C PRO A 125 -2.36 -3.48 -1.87
N TYR A 126 -1.98 -2.48 -1.06
CA TYR A 126 -0.62 -2.36 -0.54
C TYR A 126 -0.58 -2.74 0.93
N LEU A 127 0.22 -3.76 1.23
CA LEU A 127 0.51 -4.22 2.57
C LEU A 127 1.85 -3.63 3.02
N TYR A 128 1.79 -2.82 4.07
CA TYR A 128 2.95 -2.28 4.75
C TYR A 128 3.30 -3.17 5.92
N ARG A 129 4.59 -3.52 6.03
CA ARG A 129 5.11 -4.32 7.14
C ARG A 129 6.28 -3.59 7.76
N LYS A 130 6.21 -3.41 9.08
CA LYS A 130 7.27 -2.85 9.90
C LYS A 130 7.65 -3.86 10.97
N HIS A 131 8.95 -4.01 11.19
CA HIS A 131 9.50 -4.75 12.32
C HIS A 131 10.22 -3.79 13.25
N PHE A 132 10.19 -4.08 14.55
CA PHE A 132 10.85 -3.27 15.56
C PHE A 132 11.86 -4.07 16.37
N TRP A 133 12.92 -3.39 16.77
CA TRP A 133 13.90 -3.86 17.75
C TRP A 133 13.30 -3.82 19.17
N PRO A 134 13.90 -4.52 20.16
CA PRO A 134 13.44 -4.46 21.55
C PRO A 134 13.43 -3.03 22.12
N ASN A 135 14.33 -2.18 21.61
CA ASN A 135 14.42 -0.76 21.98
C ASN A 135 13.38 0.14 21.26
N GLN A 136 12.34 -0.45 20.65
CA GLN A 136 11.28 0.23 19.89
C GLN A 136 11.76 1.02 18.65
N ARG A 137 13.02 0.87 18.23
CA ARG A 137 13.48 1.42 16.96
C ARG A 137 13.04 0.54 15.79
N LEU A 138 12.78 1.17 14.66
CA LEU A 138 12.45 0.47 13.42
C LEU A 138 13.63 -0.42 13.03
N LYS A 139 13.34 -1.69 12.76
CA LYS A 139 14.30 -2.71 12.29
C LYS A 139 14.23 -2.88 10.78
N SER A 140 13.01 -2.91 10.25
CA SER A 140 12.78 -2.93 8.82
C SER A 140 11.41 -2.38 8.48
N GLU A 141 11.31 -1.80 7.29
CA GLU A 141 10.07 -1.43 6.62
C GLU A 141 10.03 -2.07 5.23
N SER A 142 8.86 -2.55 4.83
CA SER A 142 8.67 -3.26 3.57
C SER A 142 7.26 -3.03 3.06
N VAL A 143 7.13 -2.90 1.75
CA VAL A 143 5.85 -2.74 1.07
C VAL A 143 5.63 -3.94 0.15
N PHE A 144 4.42 -4.45 0.13
CA PHE A 144 4.01 -5.54 -0.74
C PHE A 144 2.76 -5.14 -1.52
N TRP A 145 2.68 -5.54 -2.77
CA TRP A 145 1.45 -5.56 -3.54
C TRP A 145 0.75 -6.90 -3.28
N VAL A 146 -0.51 -6.85 -2.86
CA VAL A 146 -1.34 -8.04 -2.61
C VAL A 146 -2.15 -8.31 -3.87
N GLU A 147 -1.92 -9.47 -4.49
CA GLU A 147 -2.63 -9.89 -5.70
C GLU A 147 -3.97 -10.54 -5.37
N ASP A 148 -4.02 -11.27 -4.26
CA ASP A 148 -5.22 -11.94 -3.77
C ASP A 148 -5.26 -11.80 -2.24
N GLU A 149 -6.29 -11.15 -1.73
CA GLU A 149 -6.49 -10.90 -0.30
C GLU A 149 -6.96 -12.16 0.44
N VAL A 150 -7.53 -13.15 -0.26
CA VAL A 150 -8.01 -14.41 0.33
C VAL A 150 -6.85 -15.35 0.59
N THR A 151 -6.03 -15.61 -0.44
CA THR A 151 -4.83 -16.46 -0.30
C THR A 151 -3.62 -15.71 0.26
N MET A 152 -3.72 -14.39 0.42
CA MET A 152 -2.62 -13.49 0.81
C MET A 152 -1.40 -13.62 -0.11
N SER A 153 -1.65 -13.84 -1.41
CA SER A 153 -0.58 -13.86 -2.43
C SER A 153 -0.01 -12.45 -2.61
N CYS A 154 1.28 -12.29 -2.32
CA CYS A 154 1.94 -10.99 -2.26
C CYS A 154 3.21 -10.93 -3.12
N LYS A 155 3.46 -9.78 -3.75
CA LYS A 155 4.71 -9.45 -4.45
C LYS A 155 5.41 -8.29 -3.78
N LYS A 156 6.74 -8.29 -3.77
CA LYS A 156 7.52 -7.17 -3.20
C LYS A 156 7.32 -5.92 -4.06
N TRP A 157 7.08 -4.79 -3.40
CA TRP A 157 6.83 -3.51 -4.04
C TRP A 157 7.49 -2.36 -3.28
N GLY A 158 7.70 -1.24 -3.95
CA GLY A 158 8.10 0.02 -3.34
C GLY A 158 9.46 -0.04 -2.63
N HIS A 159 9.62 0.82 -1.62
CA HIS A 159 10.85 0.97 -0.86
C HIS A 159 10.90 -0.06 0.28
N TRP A 160 12.05 -0.67 0.42
CA TRP A 160 12.37 -1.61 1.47
C TRP A 160 13.61 -1.10 2.17
N ARG A 161 13.51 -0.86 3.47
CA ARG A 161 14.65 -0.42 4.27
C ARG A 161 14.87 -1.33 5.45
N THR A 162 16.12 -1.54 5.80
CA THR A 162 16.52 -2.14 7.07
C THR A 162 17.40 -1.18 7.83
N TYR A 163 17.37 -1.27 9.15
CA TYR A 163 18.07 -0.37 10.04
C TYR A 163 18.83 -1.17 11.08
N TYR A 164 19.99 -0.64 11.46
CA TYR A 164 20.71 -1.08 12.64
C TYR A 164 19.88 -0.79 13.91
N ASP A 165 20.20 -1.46 15.01
CA ASP A 165 19.62 -1.20 16.33
C ASP A 165 19.92 0.22 16.85
N THR A 166 20.98 0.84 16.33
CA THR A 166 21.32 2.26 16.50
C THR A 166 20.34 3.20 15.80
N GLY A 167 19.51 2.71 14.88
CA GLY A 167 18.57 3.48 14.06
C GLY A 167 19.16 3.96 12.73
N ASN A 168 20.47 3.76 12.51
CA ASN A 168 21.10 4.08 11.24
C ASN A 168 20.58 3.14 10.13
N VAL A 169 20.41 3.68 8.92
CA VAL A 169 20.00 2.90 7.75
C VAL A 169 21.09 1.89 7.42
N GLN A 170 20.70 0.62 7.27
CA GLN A 170 21.59 -0.47 6.88
C GLN A 170 21.44 -0.79 5.40
N THR A 171 20.20 -0.91 4.91
CA THR A 171 19.94 -1.12 3.48
C THR A 171 18.78 -0.28 2.99
N GLU A 172 18.87 0.16 1.75
CA GLU A 172 17.77 0.75 0.99
C GLU A 172 17.66 0.01 -0.33
N MET A 173 16.54 -0.66 -0.53
CA MET A 173 16.23 -1.37 -1.76
C MET A 173 14.90 -0.87 -2.30
N GLN A 174 14.75 -0.93 -3.61
CA GLN A 174 13.47 -0.66 -4.27
C GLN A 174 13.06 -1.90 -5.06
N TYR A 175 11.79 -2.25 -4.97
CA TYR A 175 11.20 -3.38 -5.65
C TYR A 175 10.01 -2.96 -6.50
N ARG A 176 9.84 -3.62 -7.65
CA ARG A 176 8.67 -3.50 -8.51
C ARG A 176 8.38 -4.88 -9.09
N ASP A 177 7.13 -5.34 -8.97
CA ASP A 177 6.70 -6.68 -9.37
C ASP A 177 7.59 -7.82 -8.82
N GLY A 178 8.06 -7.68 -7.57
CA GLY A 178 8.94 -8.67 -6.94
C GLY A 178 10.43 -8.59 -7.37
N VAL A 179 10.79 -7.71 -8.30
CA VAL A 179 12.16 -7.56 -8.83
C VAL A 179 12.78 -6.27 -8.31
N ARG A 180 14.10 -6.26 -8.05
CA ARG A 180 14.81 -5.03 -7.67
C ARG A 180 14.80 -4.02 -8.81
N TYR A 181 14.58 -2.77 -8.47
CA TYR A 181 14.52 -1.64 -9.41
C TYR A 181 15.30 -0.45 -8.85
N GLY A 182 15.77 0.45 -9.71
CA GLY A 182 16.43 1.68 -9.27
C GLY A 182 17.74 1.48 -8.50
N PHE A 183 18.15 2.52 -7.78
CA PHE A 183 19.35 2.51 -6.95
C PHE A 183 19.10 1.78 -5.63
N CYS A 184 19.78 0.66 -5.44
CA CYS A 184 19.84 -0.05 -4.18
C CYS A 184 21.19 0.22 -3.49
N LYS A 185 21.15 0.43 -2.18
CA LYS A 185 22.30 0.83 -1.36
C LYS A 185 22.43 -0.05 -0.11
N ARG A 186 23.67 -0.25 0.33
CA ARG A 186 24.00 -0.81 1.63
C ARG A 186 25.02 0.09 2.32
N TYR A 187 24.79 0.33 3.60
CA TYR A 187 25.61 1.17 4.44
C TYR A 187 26.23 0.32 5.55
N ALA A 188 27.45 0.66 5.95
CA ALA A 188 28.10 0.13 7.13
C ALA A 188 27.54 0.80 8.40
N HIS A 189 27.94 0.29 9.56
CA HIS A 189 27.45 0.80 10.85
C HIS A 189 27.84 2.26 11.14
N ASP A 190 28.97 2.71 10.59
CA ASP A 190 29.45 4.09 10.65
C ASP A 190 28.74 5.04 9.64
N GLY A 191 27.84 4.51 8.83
CA GLY A 191 27.11 5.24 7.78
C GLY A 191 27.85 5.32 6.45
N ALA A 192 29.06 4.74 6.33
CA ALA A 192 29.76 4.68 5.06
C ALA A 192 29.02 3.79 4.06
N ILE A 193 28.99 4.19 2.79
CA ILE A 193 28.36 3.41 1.73
C ILE A 193 29.27 2.22 1.40
N GLU A 194 28.83 1.01 1.69
CA GLU A 194 29.55 -0.21 1.30
C GLU A 194 29.31 -0.56 -0.16
N TRP A 195 28.09 -0.32 -0.64
CA TRP A 195 27.68 -0.77 -1.94
C TRP A 195 26.52 0.05 -2.49
N VAL A 196 26.61 0.38 -3.78
CA VAL A 196 25.52 0.96 -4.56
C VAL A 196 25.44 0.24 -5.88
N LYS A 197 24.23 -0.11 -6.30
CA LYS A 197 24.00 -0.64 -7.63
C LYS A 197 22.68 -0.14 -8.19
N ASP A 198 22.70 0.24 -9.46
CA ASP A 198 21.50 0.53 -10.23
C ASP A 198 20.95 -0.76 -10.86
N TYR A 199 19.73 -1.12 -10.50
CA TYR A 199 19.01 -2.27 -11.03
C TYR A 199 18.04 -1.91 -12.16
N THR A 200 17.94 -0.65 -12.56
CA THR A 200 16.98 -0.19 -13.59
C THR A 200 17.16 -0.95 -14.90
N LYS A 201 18.39 -1.07 -15.40
CA LYS A 201 18.68 -1.81 -16.64
C LYS A 201 18.33 -3.30 -16.51
N GLN A 202 18.70 -3.93 -15.40
CA GLN A 202 18.43 -5.34 -15.14
C GLN A 202 16.92 -5.62 -15.03
N TYR A 203 16.17 -4.68 -14.45
CA TYR A 203 14.73 -4.72 -14.39
C TYR A 203 14.11 -4.65 -15.79
N LEU A 204 14.53 -3.70 -16.62
CA LEU A 204 14.05 -3.57 -18.00
C LEU A 204 14.35 -4.82 -18.84
N GLU A 205 15.58 -5.34 -18.78
CA GLU A 205 15.95 -6.60 -19.48
C GLU A 205 15.11 -7.78 -18.99
N ARG A 206 14.82 -7.84 -17.68
CA ARG A 206 13.98 -8.90 -17.12
C ARG A 206 12.51 -8.77 -17.52
N ILE A 207 11.99 -7.54 -17.60
CA ILE A 207 10.65 -7.29 -18.15
C ILE A 207 10.62 -7.69 -19.62
N GLU A 208 11.64 -7.33 -20.40
CA GLU A 208 11.73 -7.68 -21.81
C GLU A 208 11.76 -9.19 -21.98
N GLN A 209 12.59 -9.92 -21.23
CA GLN A 209 12.60 -11.39 -21.25
C GLN A 209 11.27 -12.00 -20.76
N PHE A 210 10.62 -11.39 -19.78
CA PHE A 210 9.32 -11.85 -19.30
C PHE A 210 8.22 -11.60 -20.33
N ASN A 211 8.24 -10.45 -21.00
CA ASN A 211 7.35 -10.09 -22.09
C ASN A 211 7.65 -10.90 -23.35
N GLU A 212 8.90 -11.22 -23.61
CA GLU A 212 9.33 -12.11 -24.69
C GLU A 212 8.93 -13.56 -24.37
N LYS A 213 8.96 -14.01 -23.11
CA LYS A 213 8.42 -15.32 -22.72
C LYS A 213 6.89 -15.35 -22.79
N LYS A 214 6.20 -14.28 -22.34
CA LYS A 214 4.75 -14.11 -22.54
C LYS A 214 4.40 -13.97 -24.03
N GLY A 215 5.27 -13.35 -24.81
CA GLY A 215 5.13 -13.09 -26.24
C GLY A 215 5.54 -14.26 -27.12
N LYS A 216 6.44 -15.15 -26.67
CA LYS A 216 6.72 -16.47 -27.26
C LYS A 216 5.65 -17.50 -26.91
N VAL A 217 4.82 -17.21 -25.92
CA VAL A 217 3.52 -17.87 -25.75
C VAL A 217 2.47 -17.31 -26.73
N ALA A 218 2.77 -16.22 -27.46
CA ALA A 218 2.03 -15.91 -28.68
C ALA A 218 2.53 -16.86 -29.77
N PHE A 219 1.71 -17.86 -30.06
CA PHE A 219 1.93 -18.73 -31.20
C PHE A 219 2.09 -17.88 -32.46
N THR A 220 3.02 -18.23 -33.35
CA THR A 220 2.94 -17.71 -34.72
C THR A 220 1.66 -18.26 -35.36
N VAL A 221 1.18 -17.62 -36.43
CA VAL A 221 -0.03 -18.10 -37.15
C VAL A 221 0.14 -19.57 -37.59
N MET A 222 1.36 -19.96 -37.98
CA MET A 222 1.69 -21.33 -38.37
C MET A 222 1.73 -22.29 -37.17
N ASP A 223 2.34 -21.89 -36.05
CA ASP A 223 2.34 -22.73 -34.83
C ASP A 223 0.91 -22.93 -34.29
N ALA A 224 0.06 -21.89 -34.37
CA ALA A 224 -1.34 -21.96 -33.99
C ALA A 224 -2.14 -22.93 -34.90
N CYS A 225 -1.79 -22.98 -36.19
CA CYS A 225 -2.34 -23.95 -37.14
C CYS A 225 -1.92 -25.37 -36.76
N GLU A 226 -0.64 -25.60 -36.50
CA GLU A 226 -0.10 -26.92 -36.14
C GLU A 226 -0.74 -27.46 -34.84
N ILE A 227 -0.90 -26.61 -33.82
CA ILE A 227 -1.55 -26.96 -32.55
C ILE A 227 -3.01 -27.38 -32.74
N LEU A 228 -3.73 -26.72 -33.65
CA LEU A 228 -5.11 -27.07 -34.02
C LEU A 228 -5.19 -28.22 -35.04
N GLY A 229 -4.05 -28.71 -35.54
CA GLY A 229 -3.95 -29.84 -36.48
C GLY A 229 -4.11 -29.47 -37.95
N PHE A 230 -3.83 -28.21 -38.32
CA PHE A 230 -3.81 -27.75 -39.69
C PHE A 230 -2.38 -27.74 -40.24
N GLU A 231 -2.18 -28.26 -41.45
CA GLU A 231 -0.89 -28.24 -42.16
C GLU A 231 -0.61 -26.88 -42.83
N ALA A 232 -1.64 -26.04 -42.99
CA ALA A 232 -1.57 -24.72 -43.59
C ALA A 232 -2.60 -23.77 -42.93
N ILE A 233 -2.52 -22.48 -43.26
CA ILE A 233 -3.48 -21.49 -42.77
C ILE A 233 -4.89 -21.86 -43.29
N PRO A 234 -5.87 -22.08 -42.41
CA PRO A 234 -7.21 -22.46 -42.83
C PRO A 234 -7.89 -21.32 -43.62
N PRO A 235 -8.83 -21.63 -44.53
CA PRO A 235 -9.52 -20.63 -45.36
C PRO A 235 -10.53 -19.77 -44.58
N SER A 236 -11.01 -20.20 -43.40
CA SER A 236 -12.03 -19.47 -42.64
C SER A 236 -11.99 -19.74 -41.14
N MET A 237 -12.37 -18.71 -40.36
CA MET A 237 -12.58 -18.83 -38.90
C MET A 237 -13.66 -19.87 -38.54
N LYS A 238 -14.58 -20.21 -39.46
CA LYS A 238 -15.58 -21.26 -39.24
C LYS A 238 -14.94 -22.64 -39.07
N GLU A 239 -13.89 -22.94 -39.83
CA GLU A 239 -13.15 -24.21 -39.75
C GLU A 239 -12.28 -24.27 -38.50
N VAL A 240 -11.64 -23.16 -38.15
CA VAL A 240 -10.89 -23.00 -36.89
C VAL A 240 -11.78 -23.32 -35.68
N ASN A 241 -12.99 -22.76 -35.63
CA ASN A 241 -13.93 -23.00 -34.54
C ASN A 241 -14.45 -24.44 -34.52
N SER A 242 -14.59 -25.09 -35.68
CA SER A 242 -14.97 -26.50 -35.76
C SER A 242 -13.88 -27.40 -35.17
N GLN A 243 -12.63 -27.23 -35.59
CA GLN A 243 -11.50 -28.01 -35.08
C GLN A 243 -11.22 -27.75 -33.61
N TYR A 244 -11.33 -26.49 -33.18
CA TYR A 244 -11.25 -26.10 -31.78
C TYR A 244 -12.23 -26.89 -30.91
N ARG A 245 -13.51 -26.99 -31.31
CA ARG A 245 -14.53 -27.74 -30.56
C ARG A 245 -14.22 -29.23 -30.48
N THR A 246 -13.79 -29.82 -31.59
CA THR A 246 -13.41 -31.24 -31.65
C THR A 246 -12.22 -31.54 -30.73
N ARG A 247 -11.20 -30.68 -30.75
CA ARG A 247 -9.97 -30.84 -29.95
C ARG A 247 -10.15 -30.52 -28.47
N CYS A 248 -11.02 -29.58 -28.12
CA CYS A 248 -11.34 -29.24 -26.73
C CYS A 248 -12.27 -30.24 -26.04
N ALA A 249 -13.11 -30.98 -26.78
CA ALA A 249 -14.07 -31.92 -26.20
C ALA A 249 -13.47 -32.98 -25.24
N PRO A 250 -12.31 -33.61 -25.52
CA PRO A 250 -11.70 -34.60 -24.62
C PRO A 250 -10.87 -33.99 -23.46
N VAL A 251 -10.40 -32.76 -23.60
CA VAL A 251 -9.49 -32.10 -22.63
C VAL A 251 -10.17 -30.97 -21.86
N HIS A 252 -11.50 -30.90 -21.92
CA HIS A 252 -12.25 -29.83 -21.26
C HIS A 252 -12.13 -29.96 -19.73
N PRO A 253 -11.81 -28.87 -19.00
CA PRO A 253 -11.63 -28.90 -17.55
C PRO A 253 -12.81 -29.53 -16.80
N ASP A 254 -14.04 -29.26 -17.24
CA ASP A 254 -15.27 -29.81 -16.64
C ASP A 254 -15.46 -31.33 -16.85
N LYS A 255 -14.80 -31.94 -17.84
CA LYS A 255 -14.96 -33.37 -18.19
C LYS A 255 -13.80 -34.23 -17.69
N THR A 256 -12.60 -33.65 -17.59
CA THR A 256 -11.37 -34.33 -17.18
C THR A 256 -10.60 -33.43 -16.20
N PRO A 257 -10.69 -33.67 -14.87
CA PRO A 257 -10.02 -32.86 -13.85
C PRO A 257 -8.53 -33.20 -13.70
N ASP A 258 -7.86 -33.48 -14.82
CA ASP A 258 -6.43 -33.75 -14.87
C ASP A 258 -5.68 -32.41 -15.09
N PRO A 259 -4.69 -32.06 -14.25
CA PRO A 259 -3.83 -30.89 -14.45
C PRO A 259 -3.22 -30.83 -15.86
N ASP A 260 -2.81 -31.99 -16.40
CA ASP A 260 -2.18 -32.06 -17.73
C ASP A 260 -3.19 -31.79 -18.85
N ALA A 261 -4.43 -32.26 -18.72
CA ALA A 261 -5.50 -31.98 -19.68
C ALA A 261 -5.89 -30.49 -19.69
N THR A 262 -5.87 -29.85 -18.52
CA THR A 262 -6.16 -28.42 -18.37
C THR A 262 -5.10 -27.55 -19.06
N GLU A 263 -3.82 -27.91 -18.95
CA GLU A 263 -2.75 -27.21 -19.67
C GLU A 263 -2.88 -27.34 -21.19
N VAL A 264 -3.27 -28.53 -21.68
CA VAL A 264 -3.51 -28.76 -23.11
C VAL A 264 -4.71 -27.94 -23.62
N PHE A 265 -5.78 -27.84 -22.83
CA PHE A 265 -6.94 -26.99 -23.16
C PHE A 265 -6.56 -25.52 -23.28
N ILE A 266 -5.76 -25.00 -22.34
CA ILE A 266 -5.28 -23.61 -22.36
C ILE A 266 -4.43 -23.34 -23.61
N LYS A 267 -3.58 -24.30 -24.01
CA LYS A 267 -2.79 -24.20 -25.25
C LYS A 267 -3.68 -24.13 -26.50
N ILE A 268 -4.69 -24.99 -26.60
CA ILE A 268 -5.63 -25.01 -27.74
C ILE A 268 -6.47 -23.72 -27.82
N SER A 269 -6.93 -23.20 -26.68
CA SER A 269 -7.69 -21.94 -26.60
C SER A 269 -6.86 -20.74 -27.05
N ARG A 270 -5.61 -20.65 -26.59
CA ARG A 270 -4.67 -19.60 -27.02
C ARG A 270 -4.37 -19.66 -28.52
N ALA A 271 -4.22 -20.85 -29.11
CA ALA A 271 -4.02 -21.02 -30.55
C ALA A 271 -5.23 -20.49 -31.36
N ARG A 272 -6.46 -20.72 -30.89
CA ARG A 272 -7.67 -20.18 -31.51
C ARG A 272 -7.68 -18.65 -31.50
N ASP A 273 -7.32 -18.04 -30.37
CA ASP A 273 -7.35 -16.58 -30.23
C ASP A 273 -6.30 -15.88 -31.12
N VAL A 274 -5.14 -16.51 -31.32
CA VAL A 274 -4.14 -16.03 -32.30
C VAL A 274 -4.71 -16.02 -33.73
N LEU A 275 -5.37 -17.10 -34.16
CA LEU A 275 -5.99 -17.16 -35.49
C LEU A 275 -7.16 -16.19 -35.62
N LYS A 276 -7.92 -15.96 -34.56
CA LYS A 276 -9.01 -14.97 -34.54
C LYS A 276 -8.49 -13.57 -34.85
N VAL A 277 -7.42 -13.15 -34.19
CA VAL A 277 -6.77 -11.84 -34.42
C VAL A 277 -6.22 -11.75 -35.85
N PHE A 278 -5.73 -12.85 -36.42
CA PHE A 278 -5.27 -12.89 -37.82
C PHE A 278 -6.41 -12.65 -38.81
N PHE A 279 -7.55 -13.34 -38.67
CA PHE A 279 -8.70 -13.15 -39.56
C PHE A 279 -9.39 -11.80 -39.38
N GLU A 280 -9.44 -11.25 -38.15
CA GLU A 280 -9.96 -9.91 -37.90
C GLU A 280 -9.12 -8.83 -38.62
N LYS A 281 -7.78 -8.99 -38.65
CA LYS A 281 -6.90 -8.09 -39.42
C LYS A 281 -7.09 -8.22 -40.93
N GLN A 282 -7.37 -9.41 -41.45
CA GLN A 282 -7.63 -9.61 -42.89
C GLN A 282 -9.01 -9.10 -43.33
N ALA A 283 -9.98 -9.01 -42.43
CA ALA A 283 -11.31 -8.47 -42.73
C ALA A 283 -11.36 -6.92 -42.74
N HIS A 284 -10.34 -6.26 -42.16
CA HIS A 284 -10.27 -4.81 -42.01
C HIS A 284 -9.19 -4.12 -42.87
N GLY A 285 -8.46 -4.89 -43.70
CA GLY A 285 -7.50 -4.38 -44.68
C GLY A 285 -7.96 -4.67 -46.10
#